data_AF-A0A821P967-F1
#
_entry.id   AF-A0A821P967-F1
#
_cell.length_a   1.000
_cell.length_b   1.000
_cell.length_c   1.000
_cell.angle_alpha   90.00
_cell.angle_beta   90.00
_cell.angle_gamma   90.00
#
_symmetry.space_group_name_H-M   'P 1'
#
loop_
_entity.id
_entity.type
_entity.pdbx_description
1 polymer ?
#
loop_
_entity_poly.entity_id
_entity_poly.type
_entity_poly.pdbx_seq_one_letter_code
_entity_poly.pdbx_strand_id
1 'polypeptide(L)'
;MRRPASQDNDDCDDKDNVTIKSMIISMVRIPARLWKLMVCQVIGWIGYFATHLYFTDFVAIEVYNGTMKHGSDDPGFFRYKLGVTMGCWGLFVFSASGAIYAFCLERWLANRFSLKALYFIGYFIYVLGCTVNFFFHQVTVNIAMCFTFGILVVSLNTLPYQMLSQFHADKTYRNRDGSKRGIGIDCALLNSCHFLGELIVAVSLGPLLAKTGVNYCMVIAAGFTLIGNYLFAYVFRNFFLYI
;
A
#
# COMPACT_ATOMS: atom_id res chain seq x y z
N MET A 1 -16.76 -61.81 0.59
CA MET A 1 -15.42 -61.88 -0.04
C MET A 1 -15.57 -61.67 -1.55
N ARG A 2 -14.63 -60.90 -2.14
CA ARG A 2 -14.36 -60.58 -3.58
C ARG A 2 -15.13 -59.45 -4.29
N ARG A 3 -14.43 -58.30 -4.43
CA ARG A 3 -14.33 -57.49 -5.68
C ARG A 3 -13.57 -58.30 -6.76
N PRO A 4 -13.70 -57.98 -8.07
CA PRO A 4 -12.90 -56.93 -8.77
C PRO A 4 -13.81 -55.98 -9.60
N ALA A 5 -13.54 -54.67 -9.76
CA ALA A 5 -12.45 -53.91 -10.39
C ALA A 5 -12.81 -53.46 -11.81
N SER A 6 -13.09 -52.16 -11.96
CA SER A 6 -12.67 -51.34 -13.09
C SER A 6 -12.23 -50.00 -12.52
N GLN A 7 -10.94 -49.71 -12.72
CA GLN A 7 -10.31 -48.43 -12.47
C GLN A 7 -10.93 -47.39 -13.40
N ASP A 8 -11.34 -46.26 -12.83
CA ASP A 8 -11.14 -44.95 -13.43
C ASP A 8 -10.52 -44.10 -12.32
N ASN A 9 -9.19 -44.20 -12.27
CA ASN A 9 -8.33 -43.17 -11.70
C ASN A 9 -8.14 -42.09 -12.78
N ASP A 10 -7.72 -40.90 -12.34
CA ASP A 10 -7.44 -39.68 -13.12
C ASP A 10 -8.70 -38.78 -13.21
N ASP A 11 -8.89 -37.74 -12.40
CA ASP A 11 -8.03 -36.56 -12.23
C ASP A 11 -8.09 -35.98 -10.80
N CYS A 12 -7.39 -36.62 -9.87
CA CYS A 12 -7.05 -36.05 -8.56
C CYS A 12 -5.54 -35.89 -8.47
N ASP A 13 -4.94 -35.03 -9.27
CA ASP A 13 -3.66 -34.36 -8.95
C ASP A 13 -3.27 -33.42 -10.09
N ASP A 14 -3.69 -32.16 -9.96
CA ASP A 14 -2.82 -31.06 -10.35
C ASP A 14 -2.82 -30.03 -9.22
N LYS A 15 -2.27 -30.45 -8.08
CA LYS A 15 -1.64 -29.54 -7.12
C LYS A 15 -0.38 -29.00 -7.77
N ASP A 16 -0.59 -28.25 -8.82
CA ASP A 16 0.45 -27.68 -9.63
C ASP A 16 1.17 -26.68 -8.73
N ASN A 17 2.40 -27.02 -8.37
CA ASN A 17 3.23 -26.28 -7.43
C ASN A 17 3.13 -24.79 -7.78
N VAL A 18 2.58 -23.98 -6.88
CA VAL A 18 2.54 -22.52 -7.02
C VAL A 18 3.97 -22.02 -6.99
N THR A 19 4.64 -22.13 -8.13
CA THR A 19 6.07 -21.90 -8.32
C THR A 19 6.23 -20.43 -8.68
N ILE A 20 7.35 -19.81 -8.29
CA ILE A 20 7.71 -18.44 -8.69
C ILE A 20 7.52 -18.23 -10.21
N LYS A 21 7.74 -19.27 -11.01
CA LYS A 21 7.49 -19.31 -12.45
C LYS A 21 6.01 -19.09 -12.82
N SER A 22 5.05 -19.66 -12.09
CA SER A 22 3.61 -19.45 -12.32
C SER A 22 3.16 -18.05 -11.90
N MET A 23 3.78 -17.44 -10.87
CA MET A 23 3.57 -16.03 -10.53
C MET A 23 4.09 -15.09 -11.63
N ILE A 24 5.30 -15.32 -12.15
CA ILE A 24 5.89 -14.52 -13.23
C ILE A 24 5.10 -14.69 -14.54
N ILE A 25 4.71 -15.91 -14.91
CA ILE A 25 3.86 -16.17 -16.09
C ILE A 25 2.46 -15.55 -15.89
N SER A 26 1.92 -15.58 -14.68
CA SER A 26 0.68 -14.90 -14.33
C SER A 26 0.81 -13.37 -14.40
N MET A 27 1.98 -12.78 -14.09
CA MET A 27 2.26 -11.36 -14.30
C MET A 27 2.25 -10.97 -15.78
N VAL A 28 2.75 -11.85 -16.65
CA VAL A 28 2.78 -11.63 -18.10
C VAL A 28 1.40 -11.82 -18.75
N ARG A 29 0.53 -12.66 -18.17
CA ARG A 29 -0.85 -12.91 -18.64
C ARG A 29 -1.93 -12.06 -17.97
N ILE A 30 -1.58 -10.99 -17.25
CA ILE A 30 -2.58 -10.14 -16.59
C ILE A 30 -3.44 -9.45 -17.67
N PRO A 31 -4.79 -9.56 -17.62
CA PRO A 31 -5.64 -8.80 -18.51
C PRO A 31 -5.40 -7.30 -18.31
N ALA A 32 -5.38 -6.52 -19.39
CA ALA A 32 -4.96 -5.11 -19.38
C ALA A 32 -5.69 -4.23 -18.33
N ARG A 33 -6.89 -4.65 -17.90
CA ARG A 33 -7.68 -4.00 -16.84
C ARG A 33 -7.06 -4.18 -15.44
N LEU A 34 -6.62 -5.39 -15.09
CA LEU A 34 -5.94 -5.66 -13.82
C LEU A 34 -4.53 -5.09 -13.78
N TRP A 35 -3.82 -5.08 -14.91
CA TRP A 35 -2.46 -4.54 -14.96
C TRP A 35 -2.42 -3.08 -14.54
N LYS A 36 -3.38 -2.28 -15.02
CA LYS A 36 -3.54 -0.87 -14.64
C LYS A 36 -3.79 -0.69 -13.14
N LEU A 37 -4.60 -1.58 -12.53
CA LEU A 37 -4.83 -1.59 -11.09
C LEU A 37 -3.55 -1.93 -10.31
N MET A 38 -2.78 -2.94 -10.77
CA MET A 38 -1.50 -3.31 -10.15
C MET A 38 -0.49 -2.18 -10.19
N VAL A 39 -0.33 -1.50 -11.33
CA VAL A 39 0.60 -0.36 -11.45
C VAL A 39 0.21 0.76 -10.49
N CYS A 40 -1.08 1.09 -10.41
CA CYS A 40 -1.59 2.05 -9.43
C CYS A 40 -1.27 1.62 -8.00
N GLN A 41 -1.44 0.33 -7.69
CA GLN A 41 -1.20 -0.21 -6.37
C GLN A 41 0.30 -0.16 -5.97
N VAL A 42 1.20 -0.50 -6.89
CA VAL A 42 2.65 -0.38 -6.67
C VAL A 42 3.03 1.07 -6.40
N ILE A 43 2.51 2.03 -7.16
CA ILE A 43 2.78 3.46 -6.96
C ILE A 43 2.24 3.95 -5.62
N GLY A 44 1.05 3.51 -5.22
CA GLY A 44 0.49 3.79 -3.90
C GLY A 44 1.36 3.26 -2.76
N TRP A 45 1.84 2.02 -2.88
CA TRP A 45 2.74 1.43 -1.90
C TRP A 45 4.10 2.13 -1.84
N ILE A 46 4.67 2.52 -2.98
CA ILE A 46 5.90 3.33 -3.02
C ILE A 46 5.71 4.64 -2.25
N GLY A 47 4.60 5.34 -2.48
CA GLY A 47 4.27 6.57 -1.76
C GLY A 47 4.17 6.35 -0.25
N TYR A 48 3.39 5.34 0.17
CA TYR A 48 3.23 4.99 1.58
C TYR A 48 4.56 4.63 2.26
N PHE A 49 5.32 3.71 1.68
CA PHE A 49 6.58 3.24 2.27
C PHE A 49 7.66 4.33 2.29
N ALA A 50 7.64 5.27 1.34
CA ALA A 50 8.59 6.37 1.30
C ALA A 50 8.54 7.23 2.57
N THR A 51 7.34 7.49 3.11
CA THR A 51 7.22 8.12 4.43
C THR A 51 7.35 7.11 5.55
N HIS A 52 6.69 5.95 5.47
CA HIS A 52 6.60 5.03 6.62
C HIS A 52 7.96 4.55 7.12
N LEU A 53 8.87 4.20 6.20
CA LEU A 53 10.21 3.70 6.56
C LEU A 53 11.12 4.77 7.16
N TYR A 54 10.94 6.04 6.77
CA TYR A 54 11.79 7.15 7.20
C TYR A 54 11.10 8.08 8.20
N PHE A 55 9.89 7.74 8.66
CA PHE A 55 9.10 8.63 9.50
C PHE A 55 9.77 8.89 10.85
N THR A 56 10.31 7.86 11.50
CA THR A 56 11.00 8.01 12.79
C THR A 56 12.25 8.86 12.66
N ASP A 57 12.99 8.67 11.56
CA ASP A 57 14.20 9.45 11.27
C ASP A 57 13.85 10.90 10.95
N PHE A 58 12.75 11.13 10.22
CA PHE A 58 12.20 12.45 9.97
C PHE A 58 11.86 13.17 11.28
N VAL A 59 11.15 12.52 12.20
CA VAL A 59 10.85 13.11 13.51
C VAL A 59 12.13 13.36 14.32
N ALA A 60 13.07 12.42 14.30
CA ALA A 60 14.33 12.55 15.03
C ALA A 60 15.22 13.69 14.53
N ILE A 61 15.34 13.85 13.22
CA ILE A 61 16.27 14.79 12.61
C ILE A 61 15.61 16.14 12.37
N GLU A 62 14.44 16.19 11.71
CA GLU A 62 13.82 17.44 11.28
C GLU A 62 13.03 18.12 12.41
N VAL A 63 12.33 17.34 13.24
CA VAL A 63 11.51 17.89 14.33
C VAL A 63 12.34 18.12 15.59
N TYR A 64 13.18 17.16 15.95
CA TYR A 64 14.00 17.21 17.17
C TYR A 64 15.40 17.78 16.97
N ASN A 65 15.82 18.08 15.74
CA ASN A 65 17.18 18.54 15.42
C ASN A 65 18.24 17.57 15.95
N GLY A 66 17.96 16.27 15.88
CA GLY A 66 18.84 15.20 16.32
C GLY A 66 19.94 14.92 15.31
N THR A 67 21.10 14.47 15.80
CA THR A 67 22.25 14.10 14.97
C THR A 67 22.68 12.67 15.23
N MET A 68 22.96 11.92 14.16
CA MET A 68 23.45 10.53 14.22
C MET A 68 24.97 10.41 14.44
N LYS A 69 25.65 11.50 14.85
CA LYS A 69 27.11 11.51 15.00
C LYS A 69 27.55 10.67 16.21
N HIS A 70 28.69 10.00 16.05
CA HIS A 70 29.26 9.08 17.03
C HIS A 70 29.81 9.82 18.25
N GLY A 71 29.18 9.60 19.39
CA GLY A 71 29.60 10.01 20.73
C GLY A 71 28.42 9.88 21.68
N SER A 72 28.44 8.90 22.59
CA SER A 72 27.33 8.62 23.53
C SER A 72 26.94 9.83 24.39
N ASP A 73 27.86 10.79 24.55
CA ASP A 73 27.70 12.02 25.34
C ASP A 73 27.37 13.26 24.50
N ASP A 74 27.10 13.14 23.19
CA ASP A 74 26.68 14.27 22.35
C ASP A 74 25.21 14.64 22.62
N PRO A 75 24.89 15.89 23.04
CA PRO A 75 23.52 16.37 23.17
C PRO A 75 22.65 16.14 21.92
N GLY A 76 23.26 16.11 20.73
CA GLY A 76 22.56 15.85 19.47
C GLY A 76 22.04 14.40 19.33
N PHE A 77 22.76 13.42 19.88
CA PHE A 77 22.33 12.02 19.87
C PHE A 77 21.18 11.76 20.85
N PHE A 78 21.17 12.47 22.00
CA PHE A 78 20.05 12.42 22.93
C PHE A 78 18.75 12.94 22.28
N ARG A 79 18.81 14.06 21.56
CA ARG A 79 17.67 14.60 20.81
C ARG A 79 17.19 13.64 19.73
N TYR A 80 18.12 12.99 19.02
CA TYR A 80 17.78 11.96 18.05
C TYR A 80 16.98 10.82 18.69
N LYS A 81 17.47 10.26 19.81
CA LYS A 81 16.74 9.20 20.55
C LYS A 81 15.36 9.64 20.99
N LEU A 82 15.24 10.86 21.53
CA LEU A 82 13.95 11.41 21.96
C LEU A 82 12.99 11.52 20.77
N GLY A 83 13.46 12.00 19.63
CA GLY A 83 12.62 12.09 18.43
C GLY A 83 12.25 10.72 17.85
N VAL A 84 13.13 9.72 17.91
CA VAL A 84 12.76 8.33 17.57
C VAL A 84 11.65 7.82 18.50
N THR A 85 11.76 8.05 19.82
CA THR A 85 10.70 7.68 20.78
C THR A 85 9.36 8.34 20.45
N MET A 86 9.38 9.63 20.11
CA MET A 86 8.16 10.34 19.71
C MET A 86 7.63 9.90 18.35
N GLY A 87 8.50 9.50 17.43
CA GLY A 87 8.13 8.83 16.18
C GLY A 87 7.37 7.52 16.46
N CYS A 88 7.81 6.72 17.43
CA CYS A 88 7.10 5.51 17.86
C CYS A 88 5.69 5.82 18.40
N TRP A 89 5.51 6.91 19.14
CA TRP A 89 4.18 7.39 19.55
C TRP A 89 3.31 7.78 18.35
N GLY A 90 3.91 8.39 17.32
CA GLY A 90 3.24 8.63 16.04
C GLY A 90 2.80 7.34 15.35
N LEU A 91 3.63 6.30 15.37
CA LEU A 91 3.29 4.98 14.82
C LEU A 91 2.17 4.29 15.63
N PHE A 92 2.09 4.52 16.94
CA PHE A 92 0.95 4.09 17.74
C PHE A 92 -0.36 4.76 17.30
N VAL A 93 -0.36 6.09 17.10
CA VAL A 93 -1.52 6.84 16.58
C VAL A 93 -1.92 6.34 15.20
N PHE A 94 -0.94 6.10 14.32
CA PHE A 94 -1.13 5.46 13.02
C PHE A 94 -1.88 4.13 13.17
N SER A 95 -1.40 3.22 14.02
CA SER A 95 -2.02 1.90 14.19
C SER A 95 -3.43 2.00 14.78
N ALA A 96 -3.65 2.87 15.77
CA ALA A 96 -4.94 3.10 16.38
C ALA A 96 -5.95 3.67 15.36
N SER A 97 -5.52 4.64 14.56
CA SER A 97 -6.34 5.21 13.49
C SER A 97 -6.69 4.19 12.41
N GLY A 98 -5.75 3.30 12.06
CA GLY A 98 -6.00 2.20 11.12
C GLY A 98 -7.05 1.25 11.65
N ALA A 99 -6.98 0.84 12.91
CA ALA A 99 -7.97 -0.03 13.54
C ALA A 99 -9.37 0.62 13.55
N ILE A 100 -9.47 1.89 13.94
CA ILE A 100 -10.74 2.64 13.96
C ILE A 100 -11.29 2.78 12.53
N TYR A 101 -10.46 3.17 11.58
CA TYR A 101 -10.89 3.36 10.20
C TYR A 101 -11.31 2.04 9.54
N ALA A 102 -10.61 0.93 9.78
CA ALA A 102 -11.02 -0.39 9.30
C ALA A 102 -12.42 -0.79 9.82
N PHE A 103 -12.66 -0.59 11.12
CA PHE A 103 -13.98 -0.83 11.72
C PHE A 103 -15.07 0.06 11.10
N CYS A 104 -14.79 1.35 10.92
CA CYS A 104 -15.72 2.29 10.27
C CYS A 104 -15.96 1.95 8.79
N LEU A 105 -14.93 1.48 8.08
CA LEU A 105 -14.98 1.10 6.67
C LEU A 105 -15.97 -0.05 6.49
N GLU A 106 -15.83 -1.12 7.27
CA GLU A 106 -16.70 -2.30 7.17
C GLU A 106 -18.14 -2.04 7.62
N ARG A 107 -18.34 -1.28 8.71
CA ARG A 107 -19.68 -1.06 9.29
C ARG A 107 -20.50 0.02 8.59
N TRP A 108 -19.86 1.07 8.10
CA TRP A 108 -20.56 2.31 7.75
C TRP A 108 -20.18 2.84 6.37
N LEU A 109 -18.88 3.02 6.13
CA LEU A 109 -18.38 3.69 4.93
C LEU A 109 -18.64 2.87 3.66
N ALA A 110 -18.46 1.56 3.70
CA ALA A 110 -18.71 0.68 2.55
C ALA A 110 -20.17 0.68 2.07
N ASN A 111 -21.13 0.96 2.96
CA ASN A 111 -22.56 1.01 2.62
C ASN A 111 -23.01 2.41 2.14
N ARG A 112 -22.24 3.46 2.43
CA ARG A 112 -22.64 4.86 2.18
C ARG A 112 -21.88 5.50 1.02
N PHE A 113 -20.65 5.06 0.76
CA PHE A 113 -19.78 5.62 -0.26
C PHE A 113 -19.36 4.58 -1.29
N SER A 114 -19.10 5.03 -2.51
CA SER A 114 -18.48 4.15 -3.52
C SER A 114 -17.03 3.84 -3.14
N LEU A 115 -16.59 2.60 -3.41
CA LEU A 115 -15.20 2.17 -3.16
C LEU A 115 -14.17 3.11 -3.80
N LYS A 116 -14.50 3.66 -4.98
CA LYS A 116 -13.66 4.60 -5.72
C LYS A 116 -13.52 5.93 -4.97
N ALA A 117 -14.62 6.46 -4.44
CA ALA A 117 -14.59 7.69 -3.65
C ALA A 117 -13.79 7.52 -2.36
N LEU A 118 -13.96 6.38 -1.67
CA LEU A 118 -13.19 6.08 -0.46
C LEU A 118 -11.68 6.01 -0.74
N TYR A 119 -11.29 5.39 -1.86
CA TYR A 119 -9.89 5.32 -2.26
C TYR A 119 -9.31 6.70 -2.56
N PHE A 120 -10.03 7.51 -3.35
CA PHE A 120 -9.62 8.89 -3.66
C PHE A 120 -9.49 9.75 -2.40
N ILE A 121 -10.45 9.66 -1.48
CA ILE A 121 -10.46 10.41 -0.22
C ILE A 121 -9.28 9.99 0.67
N GLY A 122 -9.01 8.70 0.81
CA GLY A 122 -7.88 8.20 1.60
C GLY A 122 -6.53 8.72 1.09
N TYR A 123 -6.33 8.69 -0.23
CA TYR A 123 -5.15 9.26 -0.89
C TYR A 123 -5.02 10.76 -0.66
N PHE A 124 -6.13 11.50 -0.81
CA PHE A 124 -6.14 12.94 -0.62
C PHE A 124 -5.82 13.36 0.81
N ILE A 125 -6.44 12.70 1.81
CA ILE A 125 -6.18 12.92 3.23
C ILE A 125 -4.70 12.67 3.57
N TYR A 126 -4.12 11.61 3.02
CA TYR A 126 -2.70 11.32 3.22
C TYR A 126 -1.78 12.40 2.65
N VAL A 127 -2.02 12.86 1.42
CA VAL A 127 -1.23 13.93 0.80
C VAL A 127 -1.29 15.20 1.63
N LEU A 128 -2.47 15.54 2.17
CA LEU A 128 -2.60 16.66 3.11
C LEU A 128 -1.76 16.44 4.37
N GLY A 129 -1.81 15.24 4.97
CA GLY A 129 -1.01 14.89 6.14
C GLY A 129 0.50 15.02 5.90
N CYS A 130 1.02 14.47 4.80
CA CYS A 130 2.42 14.60 4.39
C CYS A 130 2.81 16.07 4.15
N THR A 131 1.92 16.85 3.53
CA THR A 131 2.17 18.27 3.26
C THR A 131 2.26 19.08 4.54
N VAL A 132 1.36 18.83 5.51
CA VAL A 132 1.40 19.48 6.82
C VAL A 132 2.68 19.10 7.56
N ASN A 133 3.07 17.82 7.57
CA ASN A 133 4.31 17.38 8.22
C ASN A 133 5.56 18.02 7.59
N PHE A 134 5.58 18.21 6.27
CA PHE A 134 6.68 18.87 5.58
C PHE A 134 6.84 20.35 5.98
N PHE A 135 5.76 21.10 6.08
CA PHE A 135 5.81 22.54 6.40
C PHE A 135 5.93 22.84 7.90
N PHE A 136 5.38 21.98 8.76
CA PHE A 136 5.30 22.22 10.21
C PHE A 136 6.14 21.21 10.99
N HIS A 137 7.34 21.61 11.40
CA HIS A 137 8.23 20.78 12.25
C HIS A 137 7.85 20.84 13.75
N GLN A 138 6.56 20.87 14.07
CA GLN A 138 6.07 20.79 15.45
C GLN A 138 5.72 19.36 15.82
N VAL A 139 6.17 18.91 17.00
CA VAL A 139 6.00 17.53 17.47
C VAL A 139 4.53 17.10 17.52
N THR A 140 3.68 17.90 18.15
CA THR A 140 2.25 17.58 18.33
C THR A 140 1.53 17.50 16.99
N VAL A 141 1.84 18.40 16.06
CA VAL A 141 1.24 18.41 14.72
C VAL A 141 1.68 17.17 13.93
N ASN A 142 2.97 16.84 13.94
CA ASN A 142 3.49 15.68 13.21
C ASN A 142 2.90 14.36 13.71
N ILE A 143 2.83 14.19 15.03
CA ILE A 143 2.24 12.98 15.65
C ILE A 143 0.75 12.90 15.39
N ALA A 144 0.03 14.03 15.48
CA ALA A 144 -1.40 14.05 15.17
C ALA A 144 -1.63 13.62 13.72
N MET A 145 -0.90 14.19 12.75
CA MET A 145 -1.07 13.88 11.33
C MET A 145 -0.78 12.42 10.96
N CYS A 146 -0.14 11.61 11.82
CA CYS A 146 0.02 10.17 11.62
C CYS A 146 -1.30 9.41 11.48
N PHE A 147 -2.43 9.96 11.94
CA PHE A 147 -3.73 9.31 11.70
C PHE A 147 -4.01 9.17 10.19
N THR A 148 -3.52 10.11 9.37
CA THR A 148 -3.72 10.10 7.91
C THR A 148 -3.00 8.92 7.25
N PHE A 149 -1.89 8.47 7.84
CA PHE A 149 -1.13 7.32 7.36
C PHE A 149 -1.91 6.03 7.59
N GLY A 150 -2.64 5.95 8.72
CA GLY A 150 -3.45 4.79 9.07
C GLY A 150 -4.67 4.66 8.18
N ILE A 151 -5.28 5.79 7.81
CA ILE A 151 -6.35 5.82 6.80
C ILE A 151 -5.83 5.26 5.48
N LEU A 152 -4.69 5.76 4.97
CA LEU A 152 -4.15 5.32 3.69
C LEU A 152 -3.81 3.82 3.69
N VAL A 153 -3.08 3.32 4.70
CA VAL A 153 -2.64 1.92 4.71
C VAL A 153 -3.82 0.96 4.69
N VAL A 154 -4.90 1.29 5.40
CA VAL A 154 -6.12 0.48 5.42
C VAL A 154 -6.85 0.61 4.08
N SER A 155 -6.95 1.80 3.51
CA SER A 155 -7.50 1.98 2.17
C SER A 155 -6.75 1.14 1.13
N LEU A 156 -5.42 1.10 1.16
CA LEU A 156 -4.56 0.31 0.28
C LEU A 156 -4.72 -1.19 0.47
N ASN A 157 -4.98 -1.65 1.69
CA ASN A 157 -5.12 -3.07 2.02
C ASN A 157 -6.54 -3.62 1.83
N THR A 158 -7.57 -2.76 1.83
CA THR A 158 -8.96 -3.24 1.80
C THR A 158 -9.65 -2.94 0.48
N LEU A 159 -9.56 -1.70 -0.02
CA LEU A 159 -10.36 -1.24 -1.16
C LEU A 159 -9.98 -1.92 -2.49
N PRO A 160 -8.70 -2.12 -2.85
CA PRO A 160 -8.33 -2.84 -4.08
C PRO A 160 -8.82 -4.29 -4.11
N TYR A 161 -8.80 -4.96 -2.96
CA TYR A 161 -9.29 -6.34 -2.84
C TYR A 161 -10.82 -6.40 -2.96
N GLN A 162 -11.54 -5.43 -2.40
CA GLN A 162 -12.99 -5.31 -2.59
C GLN A 162 -13.34 -5.02 -4.06
N MET A 163 -12.59 -4.13 -4.73
CA MET A 163 -12.76 -3.88 -6.16
C MET A 163 -12.46 -5.13 -7.00
N LEU A 164 -11.40 -5.86 -6.65
CA LEU A 164 -11.04 -7.12 -7.29
C LEU A 164 -12.16 -8.17 -7.18
N SER A 165 -12.78 -8.27 -6.00
CA SER A 165 -13.93 -9.13 -5.77
C SER A 165 -15.13 -8.74 -6.64
N GLN A 166 -15.45 -7.45 -6.73
CA GLN A 166 -16.49 -6.94 -7.63
C GLN A 166 -16.20 -7.24 -9.11
N PHE A 167 -14.94 -7.11 -9.54
CA PHE A 167 -14.54 -7.46 -10.91
C PHE A 167 -14.73 -8.95 -11.23
N HIS A 168 -14.49 -9.85 -10.26
CA HIS A 168 -14.71 -11.28 -10.45
C HIS A 168 -16.18 -11.69 -10.37
N ALA A 169 -17.02 -10.93 -9.66
CA ALA A 169 -18.46 -11.15 -9.60
C ALA A 169 -19.18 -10.75 -10.89
N ASP A 170 -18.62 -9.81 -11.66
CA ASP A 170 -19.15 -9.39 -12.96
C ASP A 170 -18.92 -10.45 -14.04
N LYS A 171 -20.01 -10.93 -14.66
CA LYS A 171 -20.00 -12.00 -15.67
C LYS A 171 -19.27 -11.62 -16.97
N THR A 172 -18.97 -10.32 -17.17
CA THR A 172 -18.19 -9.84 -18.32
C THR A 172 -16.68 -10.03 -18.17
N TYR A 173 -16.19 -10.36 -16.97
CA TYR A 173 -14.77 -10.62 -16.73
C TYR A 173 -14.40 -12.05 -17.16
N ARG A 174 -14.15 -12.24 -18.45
CA ARG A 174 -13.52 -13.44 -19.00
C ARG A 174 -12.06 -13.17 -19.36
N ASN A 175 -11.21 -14.15 -19.09
CA ASN A 175 -9.83 -14.11 -19.51
C ASN A 175 -9.75 -14.10 -21.05
N ARG A 176 -8.62 -13.67 -21.62
CA ARG A 176 -8.43 -13.62 -23.09
C ARG A 176 -8.68 -14.97 -23.79
N ASP A 177 -8.54 -16.05 -23.02
CA ASP A 177 -8.70 -17.45 -23.45
C ASP A 177 -10.06 -18.06 -23.04
N GLY A 178 -10.98 -17.26 -22.48
CA GLY A 178 -12.31 -17.72 -22.06
C GLY A 178 -12.35 -18.56 -20.77
N SER A 179 -11.19 -18.90 -20.18
CA SER A 179 -11.04 -19.62 -18.91
C SER A 179 -11.29 -18.72 -17.70
N LYS A 180 -11.78 -19.29 -16.60
CA LYS A 180 -11.93 -18.56 -15.32
C LYS A 180 -10.56 -18.50 -14.62
N ARG A 181 -9.99 -17.30 -14.49
CA ARG A 181 -8.83 -17.06 -13.62
C ARG A 181 -9.29 -17.11 -12.16
N GLY A 182 -8.52 -17.76 -11.30
CA GLY A 182 -8.84 -17.85 -9.89
C GLY A 182 -8.62 -16.51 -9.18
N ILE A 183 -9.62 -16.06 -8.40
CA ILE A 183 -9.53 -14.85 -7.57
C ILE A 183 -8.32 -14.88 -6.64
N GLY A 184 -7.91 -16.07 -6.17
CA GLY A 184 -6.74 -16.26 -5.31
C GLY A 184 -5.41 -15.85 -5.97
N ILE A 185 -5.27 -16.05 -7.29
CA ILE A 185 -4.06 -15.65 -8.02
C ILE A 185 -3.98 -14.12 -8.10
N ASP A 186 -5.11 -13.46 -8.34
CA ASP A 186 -5.15 -11.99 -8.39
C ASP A 186 -5.00 -11.35 -7.02
N CYS A 187 -5.51 -11.99 -5.95
CA CYS A 187 -5.23 -11.59 -4.58
C CYS A 187 -3.74 -11.74 -4.23
N ALA A 188 -3.10 -12.86 -4.62
CA ALA A 188 -1.67 -13.06 -4.40
C ALA A 188 -0.83 -12.01 -5.14
N LEU A 189 -1.24 -11.64 -6.35
CA LEU A 189 -0.59 -10.60 -7.14
C LEU A 189 -0.73 -9.20 -6.52
N LEU A 190 -1.91 -8.85 -5.99
CA LEU A 190 -2.09 -7.61 -5.21
C LEU A 190 -1.16 -7.55 -4.01
N ASN A 191 -1.02 -8.68 -3.30
CA ASN A 191 -0.11 -8.78 -2.18
C ASN A 191 1.36 -8.67 -2.62
N SER A 192 1.73 -9.23 -3.78
CA SER A 192 3.07 -9.04 -4.35
C SER A 192 3.38 -7.56 -4.65
N CYS A 193 2.38 -6.75 -5.01
CA CYS A 193 2.58 -5.31 -5.24
C CYS A 193 3.02 -4.56 -3.98
N HIS A 194 2.59 -5.01 -2.81
CA HIS A 194 3.00 -4.44 -1.51
C HIS A 194 4.51 -4.62 -1.31
N PHE A 195 4.99 -5.87 -1.37
CA PHE A 195 6.41 -6.19 -1.23
C PHE A 195 7.27 -5.55 -2.33
N LEU A 196 6.75 -5.46 -3.56
CA LEU A 196 7.46 -4.81 -4.65
C LEU A 196 7.65 -3.32 -4.37
N GLY A 197 6.61 -2.63 -3.89
CA GLY A 197 6.70 -1.22 -3.52
C GLY A 197 7.71 -0.98 -2.39
N GLU A 198 7.66 -1.81 -1.35
CA GLU A 198 8.59 -1.77 -0.23
C GLU A 198 10.05 -1.96 -0.68
N LEU A 199 10.31 -2.99 -1.51
CA LEU A 199 11.64 -3.28 -2.03
C LEU A 199 12.20 -2.12 -2.86
N ILE A 200 11.38 -1.52 -3.72
CA ILE A 200 11.79 -0.37 -4.54
C ILE A 200 12.23 0.79 -3.62
N VAL A 201 11.43 1.10 -2.59
CA VAL A 201 11.74 2.19 -1.66
C VAL A 201 12.99 1.87 -0.83
N ALA A 202 13.09 0.65 -0.29
CA ALA A 202 14.22 0.24 0.54
C ALA A 202 15.58 0.38 -0.19
N VAL A 203 15.63 0.08 -1.49
CA VAL A 203 16.85 0.18 -2.29
C VAL A 203 17.12 1.61 -2.76
N SER A 204 16.08 2.36 -3.15
CA SER A 204 16.25 3.65 -3.84
C SER A 204 16.24 4.87 -2.92
N LEU A 205 15.45 4.86 -1.86
CA LEU A 205 15.14 6.07 -1.11
C LEU A 205 16.28 6.46 -0.15
N GLY A 206 16.99 5.50 0.43
CA GLY A 206 18.13 5.77 1.33
C GLY A 206 19.22 6.62 0.66
N PRO A 207 19.78 6.21 -0.49
CA PRO A 207 20.77 7.00 -1.22
C PRO A 207 20.24 8.37 -1.68
N LEU A 208 18.94 8.48 -1.97
CA LEU A 208 18.31 9.73 -2.39
C LEU A 208 18.24 10.72 -1.21
N LEU A 209 17.74 10.27 -0.06
CA LEU A 209 17.63 11.08 1.15
C LEU A 209 19.00 11.46 1.74
N ALA A 210 20.03 10.65 1.53
CA ALA A 210 21.40 11.01 1.90
C ALA A 210 21.91 12.26 1.16
N LYS A 211 21.40 12.54 -0.05
CA LYS A 211 21.75 13.73 -0.84
C LYS A 211 20.83 14.92 -0.60
N THR A 212 19.53 14.66 -0.45
CA THR A 212 18.51 15.74 -0.37
C THR A 212 18.18 16.15 1.07
N GLY A 213 18.40 15.27 2.05
CA GLY A 213 17.91 15.41 3.41
C GLY A 213 16.62 14.61 3.64
N VAL A 214 16.35 14.28 4.91
CA VAL A 214 15.26 13.37 5.30
C VAL A 214 13.90 14.02 5.16
N ASN A 215 13.77 15.34 5.30
CA ASN A 215 12.54 16.10 5.07
C ASN A 215 11.86 15.79 3.71
N TYR A 216 12.66 15.51 2.68
CA TYR A 216 12.16 15.22 1.34
C TYR A 216 11.41 13.88 1.23
N CYS A 217 11.48 12.99 2.23
CA CYS A 217 10.69 11.75 2.25
C CYS A 217 9.19 12.04 2.20
N MET A 218 8.72 13.12 2.84
CA MET A 218 7.32 13.57 2.84
C MET A 218 6.88 14.06 1.45
N VAL A 219 7.76 14.80 0.76
CA VAL A 219 7.49 15.33 -0.58
C VAL A 219 7.43 14.19 -1.60
N ILE A 220 8.39 13.27 -1.54
CA ILE A 220 8.44 12.09 -2.41
C ILE A 220 7.18 11.24 -2.23
N ALA A 221 6.79 10.97 -0.99
CA ALA A 221 5.58 10.22 -0.68
C ALA A 221 4.32 10.91 -1.20
N ALA A 222 4.16 12.21 -0.93
CA ALA A 222 3.03 13.00 -1.45
C ALA A 222 2.98 12.97 -2.98
N GLY A 223 4.13 13.09 -3.65
CA GLY A 223 4.24 13.04 -5.11
C GLY A 223 3.81 11.70 -5.69
N PHE A 224 4.37 10.58 -5.20
CA PHE A 224 3.97 9.24 -5.65
C PHE A 224 2.51 8.94 -5.36
N THR A 225 2.00 9.31 -4.18
CA THR A 225 0.60 9.12 -3.82
C THR A 225 -0.33 9.96 -4.73
N LEU A 226 0.01 11.21 -5.05
CA LEU A 226 -0.75 12.01 -6.02
C LEU A 226 -0.76 11.39 -7.42
N ILE A 227 0.38 10.91 -7.89
CA ILE A 227 0.48 10.20 -9.18
C ILE A 227 -0.39 8.94 -9.15
N GLY A 228 -0.34 8.17 -8.08
CA GLY A 228 -1.18 6.99 -7.87
C GLY A 228 -2.66 7.34 -7.91
N ASN A 229 -3.08 8.41 -7.23
CA ASN A 229 -4.47 8.87 -7.23
C ASN A 229 -4.93 9.33 -8.62
N TYR A 230 -4.09 10.06 -9.34
CA TYR A 230 -4.38 10.49 -10.71
C TYR A 230 -4.51 9.30 -11.66
N LEU A 231 -3.60 8.33 -11.58
CA LEU A 231 -3.66 7.11 -12.37
C LEU A 231 -4.90 6.29 -12.04
N PHE A 232 -5.24 6.14 -10.76
CA PHE A 232 -6.47 5.51 -10.33
C PHE A 232 -7.69 6.18 -10.97
N ALA A 233 -7.81 7.50 -10.84
CA ALA A 233 -8.91 8.27 -11.43
C ALA A 233 -8.97 8.09 -12.95
N TYR A 234 -7.83 8.10 -13.64
CA TYR A 234 -7.75 7.88 -15.08
C TYR A 234 -8.21 6.48 -15.49
N VAL A 235 -7.78 5.45 -14.77
CA VAL A 235 -8.15 4.05 -15.02
C VAL A 235 -9.65 3.84 -14.83
N PHE A 236 -10.22 4.41 -13.75
CA PHE A 236 -11.63 4.26 -13.43
C PHE A 236 -12.56 5.16 -14.25
N ARG A 237 -12.12 6.34 -14.68
CA ARG A 237 -12.88 7.20 -15.60
C ARG A 237 -13.07 6.53 -16.96
N ASN A 238 -12.03 5.90 -17.49
CA ASN A 238 -12.10 5.14 -18.73
C ASN A 238 -12.91 3.84 -18.61
N PHE A 239 -13.26 3.42 -17.39
CA PHE A 239 -14.06 2.23 -17.13
C PHE A 239 -15.58 2.48 -17.21
N PHE A 240 -16.03 3.72 -17.01
CA PHE A 240 -17.46 4.09 -16.94
C PHE A 240 -18.04 4.61 -18.26
N LEU A 241 -17.28 4.58 -19.36
CA LEU A 241 -17.77 4.88 -20.71
C LEU A 241 -18.36 3.64 -21.43
N TYR A 242 -18.43 2.49 -20.76
CA TYR A 242 -18.92 1.22 -21.32
C TYR A 242 -19.90 0.48 -20.37
N ILE A 243 -20.65 1.23 -19.56
CA ILE A 243 -21.91 0.83 -18.90
C ILE A 243 -22.90 1.96 -19.17
#